data_AF-A0A958K3A9-F1
#
_entry.id   AF-A0A958K3A9-F1
#
_cell.length_a   1.000
_cell.length_b   1.000
_cell.length_c   1.000
_cell.angle_alpha   90.00
_cell.angle_beta   90.00
_cell.angle_gamma   90.00
#
_symmetry.space_group_name_H-M   'P 1'
#
loop_
_entity.id
_entity.type
_entity.pdbx_description
1 polymer ?
#
loop_
_entity_poly.entity_id
_entity_poly.type
_entity_poly.pdbx_seq_one_letter_code
_entity_poly.pdbx_strand_id
1 'polypeptide(L)'
;MGLPFGTLILYGIWLLLPAFYFLLGLWCLLERYSKSPTKQNPEDFFKQGVFLAIAVAIAVALDQYVLGSLVAQYSPSFIPLGFYQILLLPLILIIGAKIFGGSEEVVLGRGLKPEEKKKHKGKRRR
;
A
#
# COMPACT_ATOMS: atom_id res chain seq x y z
N MET A 1 16.43 0.43 26.48
CA MET A 1 15.87 -0.93 26.31
C MET A 1 15.88 -1.24 24.83
N GLY A 2 16.60 -2.28 24.39
CA GLY A 2 16.63 -2.67 22.99
C GLY A 2 15.30 -3.32 22.57
N LEU A 3 14.87 -3.08 21.34
CA LEU A 3 13.72 -3.78 20.78
C LEU A 3 14.02 -5.29 20.69
N PRO A 4 13.05 -6.16 21.01
CA PRO A 4 13.25 -7.59 20.83
C PRO A 4 13.57 -7.88 19.35
N PHE A 5 14.48 -8.83 19.12
CA PHE A 5 14.97 -9.17 17.77
C PHE A 5 13.82 -9.47 16.77
N GLY A 6 12.75 -10.13 17.23
CA GLY A 6 11.56 -10.38 16.41
C GLY A 6 10.83 -9.11 15.98
N THR A 7 10.79 -8.08 16.81
CA THR A 7 10.16 -6.79 16.48
C THR A 7 10.98 -6.00 15.47
N LEU A 8 12.32 -6.07 15.57
CA LEU A 8 13.21 -5.49 14.56
C LEU A 8 13.01 -6.11 13.18
N ILE A 9 12.89 -7.44 13.11
CA ILE A 9 12.60 -8.15 11.84
C ILE A 9 11.25 -7.70 11.28
N LEU A 10 10.22 -7.64 12.13
CA LEU A 10 8.88 -7.23 11.70
C LEU A 10 8.87 -5.82 11.11
N TYR A 11 9.55 -4.87 11.76
CA TYR A 11 9.66 -3.50 11.27
C TYR A 11 10.46 -3.41 9.97
N GLY A 12 11.51 -4.24 9.83
CA GLY A 12 12.24 -4.37 8.57
C GLY A 12 11.33 -4.84 7.43
N ILE A 13 10.49 -5.86 7.68
CA ILE A 13 9.52 -6.37 6.71
C ILE A 13 8.48 -5.28 6.36
N TRP A 14 7.99 -4.55 7.35
CA TRP A 14 7.03 -3.47 7.13
C TRP A 14 7.60 -2.35 6.29
N LEU A 15 8.87 -1.99 6.47
CA LEU A 15 9.54 -0.94 5.72
C LEU A 15 9.91 -1.36 4.29
N LEU A 16 10.09 -2.67 4.05
CA LEU A 16 10.31 -3.21 2.70
C LEU A 16 9.12 -2.94 1.76
N LEU A 17 7.89 -2.93 2.27
CA LEU A 17 6.69 -2.66 1.46
C LEU A 17 6.72 -1.27 0.79
N PRO A 18 6.77 -0.14 1.53
CA PRO A 18 6.86 1.17 0.90
C PRO A 18 8.13 1.34 0.08
N ALA A 19 9.27 0.77 0.52
CA ALA A 19 10.53 0.83 -0.24
C ALA A 19 10.39 0.17 -1.63
N PHE A 20 9.68 -0.96 -1.72
CA PHE A 20 9.40 -1.63 -2.98
C PHE A 20 8.58 -0.76 -3.94
N TYR A 21 7.54 -0.07 -3.44
CA TYR A 21 6.75 0.85 -4.26
C TYR A 21 7.57 2.05 -4.74
N PHE A 22 8.47 2.59 -3.92
CA PHE A 22 9.38 3.66 -4.35
C PHE A 22 10.37 3.18 -5.43
N LEU A 23 10.89 1.95 -5.32
CA LEU A 23 11.74 1.35 -6.35
C LEU A 23 11.00 1.18 -7.68
N LEU A 24 9.74 0.73 -7.66
CA LEU A 24 8.90 0.65 -8.86
C LEU A 24 8.63 2.02 -9.47
N GLY A 25 8.34 3.03 -8.64
CA GLY A 25 8.18 4.41 -9.09
C GLY A 25 9.45 4.96 -9.75
N LEU A 26 10.62 4.68 -9.16
CA LEU A 26 11.91 5.08 -9.71
C LEU A 26 12.23 4.36 -11.02
N TRP A 27 11.90 3.06 -11.11
CA TRP A 27 12.06 2.27 -12.33
C TRP A 27 11.18 2.81 -13.46
N CYS A 28 9.91 3.11 -13.20
CA CYS A 28 9.02 3.73 -14.19
C CYS A 28 9.52 5.12 -14.63
N LEU A 29 10.13 5.88 -13.73
CA LEU A 29 10.73 7.18 -14.05
C LEU A 29 11.95 7.01 -14.99
N LEU A 30 12.81 6.02 -14.74
CA LEU A 30 13.93 5.67 -15.61
C LEU A 30 13.47 5.24 -17.00
N GLU A 31 12.43 4.41 -17.10
CA GLU A 31 11.87 3.98 -18.38
C GLU A 31 11.30 5.17 -19.18
N ARG A 32 10.68 6.16 -18.52
CA ARG A 32 10.26 7.41 -19.16
C ARG A 32 11.44 8.18 -19.75
N TYR A 33 12.55 8.30 -19.03
CA TYR A 33 13.76 8.94 -19.54
C TYR A 33 14.39 8.17 -20.71
N SER A 34 14.26 6.84 -20.71
CA SER A 34 14.72 5.96 -21.79
C SER A 34 13.84 6.02 -23.07
N LYS A 35 12.75 6.80 -23.08
CA LYS A 35 11.73 6.86 -24.15
C LYS A 35 11.08 5.49 -24.43
N SER A 36 11.11 4.59 -23.47
CA SER A 36 10.39 3.32 -23.53
C SER A 36 8.89 3.57 -23.34
N PRO A 37 7.99 2.91 -24.09
CA PRO A 37 6.55 3.06 -23.92
C PRO A 37 6.11 2.48 -22.57
N THR A 38 6.06 3.34 -21.55
CA THR A 38 5.53 3.03 -20.22
C THR A 38 4.02 3.17 -20.21
N LYS A 39 3.30 2.10 -19.83
CA LYS A 39 1.85 2.13 -19.62
C LYS A 39 1.44 2.63 -18.23
N GLN A 40 2.39 2.74 -17.29
CA GLN A 40 2.11 3.03 -15.88
C GLN A 40 2.69 4.40 -15.51
N ASN A 41 1.98 5.14 -14.65
CA ASN A 41 2.45 6.43 -14.17
C ASN A 41 3.33 6.22 -12.93
N PRO A 42 4.57 6.75 -12.91
CA PRO A 42 5.44 6.64 -11.73
C PRO A 42 4.82 7.30 -10.50
N GLU A 43 4.07 8.39 -10.70
CA GLU A 43 3.39 9.13 -9.64
C GLU A 43 2.43 8.28 -8.80
N ASP A 44 1.77 7.29 -9.41
CA ASP A 44 0.83 6.42 -8.71
C ASP A 44 1.58 5.51 -7.73
N PHE A 45 2.74 4.98 -8.14
CA PHE A 45 3.61 4.21 -7.25
C PHE A 45 4.18 5.05 -6.11
N PHE A 46 4.53 6.32 -6.38
CA PHE A 46 4.98 7.24 -5.32
C PHE A 46 3.86 7.53 -4.31
N LYS A 47 2.63 7.79 -4.77
CA LYS A 47 1.47 8.01 -3.88
C LYS A 47 1.18 6.77 -3.03
N GLN A 48 1.21 5.58 -3.63
CA GLN A 48 1.04 4.31 -2.91
C GLN A 48 2.17 4.06 -1.90
N GLY A 49 3.42 4.35 -2.29
CA GLY A 49 4.59 4.26 -1.41
C GLY A 49 4.50 5.19 -0.21
N VAL A 50 4.10 6.45 -0.41
CA VAL A 50 3.89 7.43 0.68
C VAL A 50 2.75 7.00 1.60
N PHE A 51 1.62 6.55 1.04
CA PHE A 51 0.52 6.03 1.84
C PHE A 51 0.96 4.86 2.74
N LEU A 52 1.67 3.89 2.17
CA LEU A 52 2.22 2.75 2.91
C LEU A 52 3.23 3.21 3.97
N ALA A 53 4.11 4.15 3.66
CA ALA A 53 5.08 4.67 4.61
C ALA A 53 4.41 5.34 5.82
N ILE A 54 3.36 6.13 5.59
CA ILE A 54 2.56 6.74 6.66
C ILE A 54 1.85 5.67 7.48
N ALA A 55 1.23 4.67 6.84
CA ALA A 55 0.57 3.58 7.53
C ALA A 55 1.54 2.78 8.42
N VAL A 56 2.75 2.48 7.91
CA VAL A 56 3.81 1.83 8.68
C VAL A 56 4.27 2.70 9.84
N ALA A 57 4.46 4.00 9.65
CA ALA A 57 4.86 4.91 10.72
C ALA A 57 3.81 4.95 11.85
N ILE A 58 2.52 5.01 11.50
CA ILE A 58 1.42 4.94 12.46
C ILE A 58 1.40 3.57 13.17
N ALA A 59 1.62 2.47 12.45
CA ALA A 59 1.67 1.13 13.03
C ALA A 59 2.80 1.00 14.05
N VAL A 60 4.00 1.46 13.72
CA VAL A 60 5.14 1.46 14.64
C VAL A 60 4.85 2.32 15.87
N ALA A 61 4.27 3.51 15.69
CA ALA A 61 3.90 4.35 16.82
C ALA A 61 2.87 3.66 17.74
N LEU A 62 1.81 3.07 17.18
CA LEU A 62 0.81 2.36 17.97
C LEU A 62 1.38 1.13 18.68
N ASP A 63 2.28 0.38 18.03
CA ASP A 63 2.95 -0.76 18.66
C ASP A 63 3.80 -0.33 19.85
N GLN A 64 4.61 0.74 19.70
CA GLN A 64 5.51 1.23 20.74
C GLN A 64 4.78 1.86 21.94
N TYR A 65 3.68 2.59 21.69
CA TYR A 65 3.04 3.41 22.73
C TYR A 65 1.72 2.86 23.26
N VAL A 66 1.00 2.04 22.49
CA VAL A 66 -0.41 1.68 22.78
C VAL A 66 -0.62 0.17 22.89
N LEU A 67 0.02 -0.62 22.03
CA LEU A 67 -0.28 -2.06 21.94
C LEU A 67 0.09 -2.80 23.24
N GLY A 68 1.24 -2.48 23.84
CA GLY A 68 1.67 -3.09 25.10
C GLY A 68 0.70 -2.84 26.26
N SER A 69 0.17 -1.62 26.38
CA SER A 69 -0.79 -1.27 27.44
C SER A 69 -2.17 -1.90 27.20
N LEU A 70 -2.64 -1.94 25.94
CA LEU A 70 -3.91 -2.56 25.59
C LEU A 70 -3.90 -4.09 25.79
N VAL A 71 -2.84 -4.78 25.36
CA VAL A 71 -2.76 -6.24 25.50
C VAL A 71 -2.68 -6.65 26.97
N ALA A 72 -1.94 -5.91 27.79
CA ALA A 72 -1.89 -6.13 29.23
C ALA A 72 -3.26 -5.96 29.92
N GLN A 73 -4.09 -5.04 29.43
CA GLN A 73 -5.39 -4.73 30.02
C GLN A 73 -6.51 -5.70 29.59
N TYR A 74 -6.53 -6.12 28.32
CA TYR A 74 -7.68 -6.86 27.76
C TYR A 74 -7.40 -8.34 27.45
N SER A 75 -6.14 -8.75 27.29
CA SER A 75 -5.79 -10.11 26.86
C SER A 75 -4.46 -10.58 27.47
N PRO A 76 -4.34 -10.69 28.80
CA PRO A 76 -3.06 -11.02 29.41
C PRO A 76 -2.57 -12.46 29.19
N SER A 77 -3.38 -13.39 28.62
CA SER A 77 -3.01 -14.83 28.68
C SER A 77 -3.37 -15.72 27.48
N PHE A 78 -4.21 -15.29 26.54
CA PHE A 78 -4.68 -16.18 25.46
C PHE A 78 -3.96 -16.00 24.12
N ILE A 79 -3.45 -14.80 23.82
CA ILE A 79 -2.90 -14.48 22.51
C ILE A 79 -1.54 -13.79 22.69
N PRO A 80 -0.45 -14.31 22.06
CA PRO A 80 0.88 -13.71 22.18
C PRO A 80 0.93 -12.32 21.54
N LEU A 81 1.68 -11.40 22.13
CA LEU A 81 1.84 -10.02 21.65
C LEU A 81 2.20 -9.94 20.16
N GLY A 82 3.06 -10.84 19.68
CA GLY A 82 3.46 -10.90 18.28
C GLY A 82 2.30 -11.09 17.29
N PHE A 83 1.20 -11.76 17.69
CA PHE A 83 0.02 -11.89 16.84
C PHE A 83 -0.67 -10.54 16.61
N TYR A 84 -0.82 -9.75 17.67
CA TYR A 84 -1.37 -8.40 17.58
C TYR A 84 -0.48 -7.47 16.78
N GLN A 85 0.84 -7.62 16.92
CA GLN A 85 1.81 -6.87 16.13
C GLN A 85 1.63 -7.13 14.64
N ILE A 86 1.55 -8.40 14.22
CA ILE A 86 1.36 -8.77 12.81
C ILE A 86 0.03 -8.23 12.25
N LEU A 87 -1.05 -8.24 13.03
CA LEU A 87 -2.37 -7.76 12.59
C LEU A 87 -2.49 -6.23 12.56
N LEU A 88 -1.63 -5.51 13.28
CA LEU A 88 -1.72 -4.06 13.42
C LEU A 88 -1.60 -3.34 12.07
N LEU A 89 -0.60 -3.71 11.25
CA LEU A 89 -0.40 -3.07 9.96
C LEU A 89 -1.57 -3.32 8.98
N PRO A 90 -2.05 -4.56 8.74
CA PRO A 90 -3.25 -4.81 7.95
C PRO A 90 -4.47 -4.00 8.40
N LEU A 91 -4.68 -3.89 9.72
CA LEU A 91 -5.78 -3.12 10.28
C LEU A 91 -5.68 -1.63 9.91
N ILE A 92 -4.49 -1.04 10.09
CA ILE A 92 -4.23 0.37 9.77
C ILE A 92 -4.36 0.61 8.27
N LEU A 93 -3.93 -0.33 7.43
CA LEU A 93 -4.08 -0.23 5.99
C LEU A 93 -5.55 -0.23 5.57
N ILE A 94 -6.39 -1.10 6.16
CA ILE A 94 -7.84 -1.12 5.89
C ILE A 94 -8.48 0.20 6.32
N ILE A 95 -8.15 0.70 7.51
CA ILE A 95 -8.67 1.97 8.04
C ILE A 95 -8.23 3.13 7.13
N GLY A 96 -6.95 3.19 6.79
CA GLY A 96 -6.38 4.20 5.90
C GLY A 96 -7.03 4.17 4.52
N ALA A 97 -7.19 2.99 3.92
CA ALA A 97 -7.84 2.85 2.62
C ALA A 97 -9.30 3.33 2.64
N LYS A 98 -10.00 3.10 3.75
CA LYS A 98 -11.38 3.56 3.93
C LYS A 98 -11.48 5.09 4.08
N ILE A 99 -10.49 5.72 4.72
CA ILE A 99 -10.46 7.18 4.94
C ILE A 99 -10.03 7.93 3.68
N PHE A 100 -8.95 7.49 3.04
CA PHE A 100 -8.37 8.18 1.88
C PHE A 100 -9.15 7.94 0.58
N GLY A 101 -10.15 7.05 0.61
CA GLY A 101 -10.82 6.54 -0.58
C GLY A 101 -9.87 5.58 -1.31
N GLY A 102 -10.35 4.40 -1.67
CA GLY A 102 -9.52 3.48 -2.46
C GLY A 102 -8.95 4.20 -3.66
N SER A 103 -7.62 4.25 -3.77
CA SER A 103 -6.93 4.68 -5.00
C SER A 103 -7.70 4.07 -6.17
N GLU A 104 -8.10 4.90 -7.13
CA GLU A 104 -8.87 4.51 -8.31
C GLU A 104 -8.48 3.10 -8.75
N GLU A 105 -9.49 2.25 -9.02
CA GLU A 105 -9.29 0.87 -9.48
C GLU A 105 -8.04 0.84 -10.34
N VAL A 106 -6.99 0.16 -9.86
CA VAL A 106 -5.86 -0.14 -10.71
C VAL A 106 -6.45 -1.02 -11.78
N VAL A 107 -6.87 -0.40 -12.88
CA VAL A 107 -7.30 -1.07 -14.09
C VAL A 107 -6.03 -1.74 -14.58
N LEU A 108 -5.79 -2.94 -14.03
CA LEU A 108 -4.93 -3.95 -14.60
C LEU A 108 -5.58 -4.24 -15.95
N GLY A 109 -5.24 -3.39 -16.93
CA GLY A 109 -5.70 -3.46 -18.29
C GLY A 109 -5.19 -4.74 -18.92
N ARG A 110 -5.83 -5.86 -18.59
CA ARG A 110 -6.00 -6.97 -19.52
C ARG A 110 -6.74 -6.36 -20.69
N GLY A 111 -6.01 -6.22 -21.78
CA GLY A 111 -6.31 -5.27 -22.83
C GLY A 111 -7.73 -5.36 -23.34
N LEU A 112 -8.40 -4.22 -23.35
CA LEU A 112 -9.42 -3.89 -24.33
C LEU A 112 -9.28 -2.37 -24.57
N LYS A 113 -8.69 -2.03 -25.71
CA LYS A 113 -8.60 -0.64 -26.20
C LYS A 113 -10.03 -0.08 -26.29
N PRO A 114 -10.36 1.06 -25.67
CA PRO A 114 -11.61 1.75 -25.96
C PRO A 114 -11.44 2.63 -27.22
N GLU A 115 -11.01 2.06 -28.34
CA GLU A 115 -11.10 2.73 -29.65
C GLU A 115 -12.38 2.37 -30.42
N GLU A 116 -13.17 1.39 -29.95
CA GLU A 116 -14.38 0.95 -30.67
C GLU A 116 -15.67 1.72 -30.33
N LYS A 117 -15.65 2.73 -29.46
CA LYS A 117 -16.88 3.51 -29.15
C LYS A 117 -17.22 4.62 -30.16
N LYS A 118 -16.41 4.86 -31.21
CA LYS A 118 -16.68 5.95 -32.18
C LYS A 118 -17.34 5.56 -33.51
N LYS A 119 -17.50 4.27 -33.86
CA LYS A 119 -18.03 3.91 -35.19
C LYS A 119 -19.51 3.51 -35.28
N HIS A 120 -20.22 3.29 -34.17
CA HIS A 120 -21.59 2.77 -34.24
C HIS A 120 -22.72 3.82 -34.17
N LYS A 121 -22.42 5.12 -34.18
CA LYS A 121 -23.43 6.21 -34.27
C LYS A 121 -23.54 6.87 -35.67
N GLY A 122 -22.90 6.30 -36.69
CA GLY A 122 -22.87 6.86 -38.05
C GLY A 122 -23.83 6.21 -39.07
N LYS A 123 -24.77 5.36 -38.66
CA LYS A 123 -25.58 4.61 -39.64
C LYS A 123 -26.99 4.28 -39.16
N ARG A 124 -27.78 5.31 -38.85
CA ARG A 124 -29.26 5.22 -38.83
C ARG A 124 -29.86 6.63 -38.79
N ARG A 125 -30.18 7.14 -39.97
CA ARG A 125 -31.24 8.09 -40.33
C ARG A 125 -30.94 8.60 -41.76
N ARG A 126 -31.15 7.71 -42.73
CA ARG A 126 -31.88 8.10 -43.93
C ARG A 126 -33.36 7.99 -43.57
#